data_AF-K2DIB4-F1
#
_entry.id   AF-K2DIB4-F1
#
_cell.length_a   1.000
_cell.length_b   1.000
_cell.length_c   1.000
_cell.angle_alpha   90.00
_cell.angle_beta   90.00
_cell.angle_gamma   90.00
#
_symmetry.space_group_name_H-M   'P 1'
#
loop_
_entity.id
_entity.type
_entity.pdbx_description
1 polymer ?
#
loop_
_entity_poly.entity_id
_entity_poly.type
_entity_poly.pdbx_seq_one_letter_code
_entity_poly.pdbx_strand_id
1 'polypeptide(L)'
;MSEAFTYPAFAAGLKASRAPIKQVLLAGRLVVGVGNIYACEVLFLAGIRPTVAAQRIGPLRVRRLYSAITTVLERAVELGGSTLKDFSSADGEDGHFQHEANVYGRVGAPCHHCGTAIKLLRQGQRSSYFCSRCQRI
;
A
#
# COMPACT_ATOMS: atom_id res chain seq x y z
N MET A 1 -3.28 9.11 15.05
CA MET A 1 -2.42 9.54 13.91
C MET A 1 -1.60 10.74 14.37
N SER A 2 -0.27 10.76 14.17
CA SER A 2 0.55 11.91 14.59
C SER A 2 0.18 13.18 13.80
N GLU A 3 0.31 14.36 14.41
CA GLU A 3 0.09 15.66 13.75
C GLU A 3 0.90 15.88 12.46
N ALA A 4 1.95 15.09 12.22
CA ALA A 4 2.85 15.21 11.07
C ALA A 4 2.33 14.60 9.75
N PHE A 5 1.36 13.66 9.77
CA PHE A 5 0.84 13.05 8.54
C PHE A 5 -0.38 13.82 8.04
N THR A 6 -0.15 14.86 7.25
CA THR A 6 -1.21 15.67 6.65
C THR A 6 -1.28 15.47 5.14
N TYR A 7 -2.49 15.61 4.56
CA TYR A 7 -2.67 15.50 3.11
C TYR A 7 -1.78 16.46 2.31
N PRO A 8 -1.66 17.77 2.66
CA PRO A 8 -0.80 18.68 1.91
C PRO A 8 0.68 18.26 1.93
N ALA A 9 1.22 17.88 3.09
CA ALA A 9 2.61 17.44 3.21
C ALA A 9 2.86 16.14 2.43
N PHE A 10 1.94 15.17 2.54
CA PHE A 10 2.01 13.92 1.80
C PHE A 10 1.99 14.15 0.28
N ALA A 11 1.05 14.97 -0.21
CA ALA A 11 0.94 15.28 -1.63
C ALA A 11 2.19 15.98 -2.18
N ALA A 12 2.73 16.96 -1.44
CA ALA A 12 3.97 17.64 -1.80
C ALA A 12 5.16 16.67 -1.84
N GLY A 13 5.28 15.80 -0.83
CA GLY A 13 6.34 14.79 -0.76
C GLY A 13 6.30 13.79 -1.91
N LEU A 14 5.10 13.33 -2.31
CA LEU A 14 4.95 12.48 -3.50
C LEU A 14 5.38 13.22 -4.77
N LYS A 15 5.05 14.51 -4.89
CA LYS A 15 5.41 15.33 -6.05
C LYS A 15 6.93 15.53 -6.20
N ALA A 16 7.66 15.51 -5.09
CA ALA A 16 9.12 15.64 -5.09
C ALA A 16 9.87 14.34 -5.44
N SER A 17 9.17 13.19 -5.52
CA SER A 17 9.82 11.89 -5.72
C SER A 17 9.60 11.30 -7.12
N ARG A 18 10.72 10.98 -7.78
CA ARG A 18 10.76 10.22 -9.04
C ARG A 18 10.70 8.70 -8.83
N ALA A 19 10.86 8.23 -7.60
CA ALA A 19 10.89 6.82 -7.29
C ALA A 19 9.49 6.18 -7.43
N PRO A 20 9.42 4.86 -7.71
CA PRO A 20 8.18 4.11 -7.67
C PRO A 20 7.43 4.29 -6.35
N ILE A 21 6.13 4.52 -6.42
CA ILE A 21 5.27 4.86 -5.28
C ILE A 21 5.37 3.83 -4.15
N LYS A 22 5.45 2.55 -4.48
CA LYS A 22 5.61 1.52 -3.46
C LYS A 22 6.91 1.69 -2.68
N GLN A 23 8.02 1.99 -3.35
CA GLN A 23 9.30 2.23 -2.68
C GLN A 23 9.25 3.50 -1.83
N VAL A 24 8.54 4.53 -2.28
CA VAL A 24 8.33 5.76 -1.50
C VAL A 24 7.58 5.47 -0.19
N LEU A 25 6.53 4.66 -0.23
CA LEU A 25 5.79 4.26 0.96
C LEU A 25 6.66 3.44 1.92
N LEU A 26 7.41 2.47 1.40
CA LEU A 26 8.28 1.60 2.21
C LEU A 26 9.51 2.32 2.78
N ALA A 27 9.92 3.44 2.19
CA ALA A 27 11.03 4.23 2.70
C ALA A 27 10.70 4.96 4.02
N GLY A 28 9.43 5.00 4.43
CA GLY A 28 9.03 5.56 5.73
C GLY A 28 9.14 7.09 5.85
N ARG A 29 9.59 7.79 4.80
CA ARG A 29 9.87 9.25 4.87
C ARG A 29 8.61 10.11 4.90
N LEU A 30 7.57 9.70 4.16
CA LEU A 30 6.32 10.47 4.05
C LEU A 30 5.22 9.95 4.97
N VAL A 31 5.32 8.69 5.35
CA VAL A 31 4.39 8.02 6.26
C VAL A 31 5.15 6.86 6.92
N VAL A 32 5.04 6.73 8.23
CA VAL A 32 5.61 5.62 9.00
C VAL A 32 4.55 4.54 9.24
N GLY A 33 4.98 3.29 9.45
CA GLY A 33 4.08 2.18 9.74
C GLY A 33 3.47 1.49 8.51
N VAL A 34 3.73 1.97 7.29
CA VAL A 34 3.29 1.30 6.05
C VAL A 34 4.30 0.24 5.62
N GLY A 35 4.13 -0.99 6.11
CA GLY A 35 4.90 -2.18 5.70
C GLY A 35 4.52 -2.73 4.32
N ASN A 36 5.15 -3.85 3.92
CA ASN A 36 4.97 -4.43 2.56
C ASN A 36 3.53 -4.82 2.25
N ILE A 37 2.83 -5.41 3.24
CA ILE A 37 1.41 -5.81 3.12
C ILE A 37 0.55 -4.57 2.86
N TYR A 38 0.60 -3.60 3.77
CA TYR A 38 -0.19 -2.37 3.66
C TYR A 38 0.11 -1.60 2.40
N ALA A 39 1.38 -1.50 2.00
CA ALA A 39 1.75 -0.84 0.76
C ALA A 39 1.05 -1.47 -0.45
N CYS A 40 0.91 -2.81 -0.51
CA CYS A 40 0.18 -3.47 -1.60
C CYS A 40 -1.33 -3.17 -1.52
N GLU A 41 -1.92 -3.27 -0.33
CA GLU A 41 -3.36 -3.09 -0.12
C GLU A 41 -3.82 -1.65 -0.36
N VAL A 42 -3.15 -0.64 0.20
CA VAL A 42 -3.53 0.77 0.00
C VAL A 42 -3.36 1.21 -1.45
N LEU A 43 -2.38 0.66 -2.17
CA LEU A 43 -2.21 0.91 -3.60
C LEU A 43 -3.30 0.23 -4.43
N PHE A 44 -3.78 -0.94 -4.02
CA PHE A 44 -4.92 -1.59 -4.64
C PHE A 44 -6.20 -0.76 -4.42
N LEU A 45 -6.49 -0.36 -3.19
CA LEU A 45 -7.64 0.48 -2.83
C LEU A 45 -7.61 1.84 -3.56
N ALA A 46 -6.43 2.41 -3.75
CA ALA A 46 -6.25 3.67 -4.49
C ALA A 46 -6.27 3.50 -6.02
N GLY A 47 -6.23 2.26 -6.54
CA GLY A 47 -6.15 1.96 -7.97
C GLY A 47 -4.85 2.43 -8.61
N ILE A 48 -3.74 2.33 -7.89
CA ILE A 48 -2.39 2.78 -8.29
C ILE A 48 -1.47 1.56 -8.43
N ARG A 49 -0.79 1.44 -9.56
CA ARG A 49 0.21 0.40 -9.83
C ARG A 49 1.47 0.70 -9.02
N PRO A 50 2.08 -0.32 -8.39
CA PRO A 50 3.19 -0.10 -7.47
C PRO A 50 4.48 0.42 -8.14
N THR A 51 4.59 0.33 -9.46
CA THR A 51 5.75 0.75 -10.25
C THR A 51 5.70 2.22 -10.70
N VAL A 52 4.60 2.93 -10.46
CA VAL A 52 4.45 4.32 -10.90
C VAL A 52 5.36 5.25 -10.15
N ALA A 53 6.08 6.12 -10.86
CA ALA A 53 6.79 7.21 -10.23
C ALA A 53 5.83 8.10 -9.43
N ALA A 54 6.08 8.29 -8.13
CA ALA A 54 5.18 8.99 -7.21
C ALA A 54 4.71 10.36 -7.74
N GLN A 55 5.61 11.14 -8.34
CA GLN A 55 5.32 12.45 -8.91
C GLN A 55 4.32 12.46 -10.09
N ARG A 56 4.03 11.30 -10.69
CA ARG A 56 3.09 11.14 -11.82
C ARG A 56 1.66 10.84 -11.37
N ILE A 57 1.44 10.59 -10.07
CA ILE A 57 0.12 10.27 -9.55
C ILE A 57 -0.72 11.55 -9.52
N GLY A 58 -1.86 11.53 -10.21
CA GLY A 58 -2.78 12.67 -10.23
C GLY A 58 -3.45 12.94 -8.87
N PRO A 59 -3.89 14.18 -8.61
CA PRO A 59 -4.36 14.63 -7.29
C PRO A 59 -5.52 13.81 -6.73
N LEU A 60 -6.46 13.36 -7.58
CA LEU A 60 -7.57 12.50 -7.16
C LEU A 60 -7.09 11.16 -6.61
N ARG A 61 -6.08 10.55 -7.24
CA ARG A 61 -5.49 9.29 -6.77
C ARG A 61 -4.64 9.49 -5.52
N VAL A 62 -3.95 10.63 -5.40
CA VAL A 62 -3.24 10.99 -4.17
C VAL A 62 -4.21 11.11 -2.99
N ARG A 63 -5.39 11.72 -3.17
CA ARG A 63 -6.43 11.77 -2.13
C ARG A 63 -6.92 10.38 -1.74
N ARG A 64 -7.21 9.53 -2.73
CA ARG A 64 -7.62 8.13 -2.47
C ARG A 64 -6.55 7.36 -1.72
N LEU A 65 -5.28 7.51 -2.10
CA LEU A 65 -4.16 6.87 -1.43
C LEU A 65 -4.01 7.35 0.01
N TYR A 66 -4.07 8.66 0.24
CA TYR A 66 -4.03 9.23 1.58
C TYR A 66 -5.14 8.67 2.46
N SER A 67 -6.39 8.70 1.97
CA SER A 67 -7.54 8.14 2.68
C SER A 67 -7.39 6.64 2.96
N ALA A 68 -6.94 5.86 1.98
CA ALA A 68 -6.74 4.42 2.15
C ALA A 68 -5.66 4.11 3.20
N ILE A 69 -4.57 4.88 3.23
CA ILE A 69 -3.52 4.75 4.25
C ILE A 69 -4.09 5.07 5.63
N THR A 70 -4.79 6.18 5.79
CA THR A 70 -5.40 6.59 7.07
C THR A 70 -6.34 5.51 7.58
N THR A 71 -7.29 5.06 6.76
CA THR A 71 -8.26 4.01 7.14
C THR A 71 -7.58 2.69 7.53
N VAL A 72 -6.58 2.24 6.76
CA VAL A 72 -5.88 0.98 7.05
C VAL A 72 -5.06 1.08 8.34
N LEU A 73 -4.37 2.20 8.57
CA LEU A 73 -3.58 2.41 9.78
C LEU A 73 -4.45 2.62 11.02
N GLU A 74 -5.58 3.32 10.91
CA GLU A 74 -6.55 3.48 12.01
C GLU A 74 -7.13 2.12 12.42
N ARG A 75 -7.56 1.30 11.46
CA ARG A 75 -8.04 -0.06 11.74
C ARG A 75 -6.98 -0.93 12.41
N ALA A 76 -5.70 -0.77 12.04
CA ALA A 76 -4.59 -1.49 12.68
C ALA A 76 -4.34 -1.04 14.14
N VAL A 77 -4.64 0.22 14.47
CA VAL A 77 -4.58 0.72 15.85
C VAL A 77 -5.77 0.21 16.67
N GLU A 78 -6.98 0.24 16.10
CA GLU A 78 -8.21 -0.23 16.76
C GLU A 78 -8.16 -1.72 17.12
N LEU A 79 -7.52 -2.54 16.28
CA LEU A 79 -7.31 -3.97 16.53
C LEU A 79 -6.17 -4.27 17.53
N GLY A 80 -5.71 -3.27 18.29
CA GLY A 80 -4.85 -3.43 19.45
C GLY A 80 -3.35 -3.29 19.20
N GLY A 81 -2.91 -2.86 18.01
CA GLY A 81 -1.50 -2.59 17.70
C GLY A 81 -0.57 -3.82 17.70
N SER A 82 -1.00 -4.95 18.27
CA SER A 82 -0.36 -6.27 18.19
C SER A 82 -0.40 -6.81 16.77
N THR A 83 -1.48 -6.54 16.05
CA THR A 83 -1.59 -6.86 14.64
C THR A 83 -0.42 -6.24 13.90
N LEU A 84 -0.06 -4.96 14.14
CA LEU A 84 1.10 -4.28 13.52
C LEU A 84 2.42 -5.02 13.75
N LYS A 85 2.59 -5.72 14.88
CA LYS A 85 3.74 -6.59 15.14
C LYS A 85 3.65 -7.89 14.32
N ASP A 86 2.50 -8.53 14.29
CA ASP A 86 2.22 -9.71 13.43
C ASP A 86 2.34 -9.37 11.92
N PHE A 87 2.16 -8.09 11.56
CA PHE A 87 2.30 -7.55 10.21
C PHE A 87 3.73 -7.15 9.82
N SER A 88 4.62 -6.96 10.81
CA SER A 88 5.95 -6.36 10.61
C SER A 88 7.04 -7.38 10.30
N SER A 89 6.75 -8.67 10.44
CA SER A 89 7.65 -9.75 10.02
C SER A 89 8.08 -9.50 8.59
N ALA A 90 9.40 -9.34 8.39
CA ALA A 90 9.96 -8.97 7.10
C ALA A 90 9.56 -9.94 5.97
N ASP A 91 9.16 -11.17 6.34
CA ASP A 91 8.70 -12.23 5.44
C ASP A 91 7.33 -12.83 5.83
N GLY A 92 6.57 -12.18 6.74
CA GLY A 92 5.12 -12.42 6.89
C GLY A 92 4.68 -13.73 7.56
N GLU A 93 5.32 -14.13 8.66
CA GLU A 93 4.80 -15.23 9.49
C GLU A 93 3.60 -14.76 10.32
N ASP A 94 2.43 -15.36 10.02
CA ASP A 94 1.18 -15.47 10.77
C ASP A 94 0.58 -14.21 11.41
N GLY A 95 -0.30 -13.55 10.65
CA GLY A 95 -1.23 -12.54 11.18
C GLY A 95 -2.64 -12.72 10.61
N HIS A 96 -3.66 -12.41 11.42
CA HIS A 96 -5.10 -12.54 11.11
C HIS A 96 -5.56 -11.92 9.78
N PHE A 97 -4.79 -11.01 9.19
CA PHE A 97 -5.16 -10.24 8.00
C PHE A 97 -4.90 -10.95 6.67
N GLN A 98 -4.15 -12.06 6.64
CA GLN A 98 -3.95 -12.80 5.38
C GLN A 98 -5.29 -13.25 4.78
N HIS A 99 -6.31 -13.49 5.61
CA HIS A 99 -7.66 -13.83 5.18
C HIS A 99 -8.47 -12.64 4.61
N GLU A 100 -8.12 -11.38 4.95
CA GLU A 100 -8.81 -10.17 4.48
C GLU A 100 -8.08 -9.48 3.31
N ALA A 101 -6.90 -9.96 2.91
CA ALA A 101 -6.08 -9.32 1.89
C ALA A 101 -6.78 -9.30 0.52
N ASN A 102 -6.79 -8.15 -0.16
CA ASN A 102 -7.31 -8.05 -1.51
C ASN A 102 -6.31 -8.55 -2.55
N VAL A 103 -5.01 -8.30 -2.33
CA VAL A 103 -3.95 -8.65 -3.28
C VAL A 103 -2.77 -9.36 -2.63
N TYR A 104 -2.42 -9.03 -1.39
CA TYR A 104 -1.22 -9.58 -0.76
C TYR A 104 -1.27 -11.11 -0.63
N GLY A 105 -0.21 -11.82 -1.03
CA GLY A 105 -0.15 -13.29 -0.96
C GLY A 105 -1.06 -14.02 -1.98
N ARG A 106 -1.89 -13.31 -2.74
CA ARG A 106 -2.94 -13.89 -3.58
C ARG A 106 -2.53 -14.08 -5.05
N VAL A 107 -1.24 -14.31 -5.35
CA VAL A 107 -0.75 -14.44 -6.74
C VAL A 107 -1.50 -15.54 -7.48
N GLY A 108 -1.93 -15.24 -8.71
CA GLY A 108 -2.71 -16.17 -9.52
C GLY A 108 -4.19 -16.25 -9.15
N ALA A 109 -4.58 -15.88 -7.92
CA ALA A 109 -5.98 -15.86 -7.51
C ALA A 109 -6.75 -14.73 -8.22
N PRO A 110 -8.07 -14.88 -8.43
CA PRO A 110 -8.88 -13.85 -9.05
C PRO A 110 -9.00 -12.62 -8.14
N CYS A 111 -8.79 -11.44 -8.71
CA CYS A 111 -9.08 -10.17 -8.05
C CYS A 111 -10.56 -10.12 -7.62
N HIS A 112 -10.82 -9.81 -6.35
CA HIS A 112 -12.18 -9.74 -5.80
C HIS A 112 -13.06 -8.70 -6.50
N HIS A 113 -12.47 -7.69 -7.13
CA HIS A 113 -13.22 -6.63 -7.81
C HIS A 113 -13.49 -6.91 -9.29
N CYS A 114 -12.60 -7.63 -9.99
CA CYS A 114 -12.68 -7.72 -11.45
C CYS A 114 -12.32 -9.07 -12.07
N GLY A 115 -12.03 -10.08 -11.23
CA GLY A 115 -11.68 -11.44 -11.65
C GLY A 115 -10.29 -11.62 -12.26
N THR A 116 -9.60 -10.54 -12.67
CA THR A 116 -8.24 -10.64 -13.22
C THR A 116 -7.26 -11.23 -12.20
N ALA A 117 -6.44 -12.19 -12.63
CA ALA A 117 -5.44 -12.80 -11.77
C ALA A 117 -4.48 -11.77 -11.17
N ILE A 118 -4.23 -11.87 -9.86
CA ILE A 118 -3.27 -11.03 -9.16
C ILE A 118 -1.87 -11.36 -9.64
N LYS A 119 -1.09 -10.31 -9.94
CA LYS A 119 0.29 -10.40 -10.39
C LYS A 119 1.25 -10.15 -9.25
N LEU A 120 2.41 -10.79 -9.34
CA LEU A 120 3.57 -10.54 -8.52
C LEU A 120 4.65 -9.86 -9.35
N LEU A 121 5.33 -8.88 -8.76
CA LEU A 121 6.62 -8.40 -9.22
C LEU A 121 7.53 -8.12 -8.02
N ARG A 122 8.85 -8.07 -8.25
CA ARG A 122 9.82 -7.75 -7.20
C ARG A 122 10.28 -6.30 -7.35
N GLN A 123 10.24 -5.51 -6.27
CA GLN A 123 10.77 -4.14 -6.21
C GLN A 123 11.82 -4.07 -5.12
N GLY A 124 13.10 -4.07 -5.52
CA GLY A 124 14.21 -4.29 -4.60
C GLY A 124 14.16 -5.70 -4.02
N GLN A 125 14.20 -5.83 -2.70
CA GLN A 125 14.09 -7.12 -2.00
C GLN A 125 12.67 -7.46 -1.53
N ARG A 126 11.65 -6.70 -1.98
CA ARG A 126 10.26 -6.88 -1.50
C ARG A 126 9.31 -7.27 -2.64
N SER A 127 8.44 -8.22 -2.34
CA SER A 127 7.37 -8.71 -3.22
C SER A 127 6.21 -7.72 -3.32
N SER A 128 5.73 -7.45 -4.54
CA SER A 128 4.61 -6.56 -4.86
C SER A 128 3.48 -7.31 -5.53
N TYR A 129 2.35 -7.38 -4.83
CA TYR A 129 1.12 -7.99 -5.30
C TYR A 129 0.17 -6.91 -5.80
N PHE A 130 -0.39 -7.08 -6.99
CA PHE A 130 -1.27 -6.07 -7.58
C PHE A 130 -2.20 -6.66 -8.65
N CYS A 131 -3.36 -6.04 -8.84
CA CYS A 131 -4.26 -6.34 -9.94
C CYS A 131 -3.96 -5.45 -11.14
N SER A 132 -3.48 -6.02 -12.24
CA SER A 132 -3.12 -5.25 -13.46
C SER A 132 -4.28 -4.51 -14.13
N ARG A 133 -5.54 -4.92 -13.87
CA ARG A 133 -6.75 -4.28 -14.41
C ARG A 133 -7.30 -3.16 -13.51
N CYS A 134 -7.24 -3.32 -12.20
CA CYS A 134 -7.68 -2.32 -11.22
C CYS A 134 -6.62 -1.22 -11.02
N GLN A 135 -5.34 -1.57 -11.13
CA GLN A 135 -4.20 -0.68 -10.90
C GLN A 135 -3.53 -0.34 -12.23
N ARG A 136 -4.06 0.70 -12.89
CA ARG A 136 -3.74 1.04 -14.30
C ARG A 136 -2.72 2.15 -14.48
N ILE A 137 -2.73 3.12 -13.57
CA ILE A 137 -1.67 4.12 -13.51
C ILE A 137 -0.62 3.46 -12.69
#